data_AF-A0A519S5T3-F1
#
_entry.id   AF-A0A519S5T3-F1
#
_cell.length_a   1.000
_cell.length_b   1.000
_cell.length_c   1.000
_cell.angle_alpha   90.00
_cell.angle_beta   90.00
_cell.angle_gamma   90.00
#
_symmetry.space_group_name_H-M   'P 1'
#
loop_
_entity.id
_entity.type
_entity.pdbx_description
1 polymer ?
#
loop_
_entity_poly.entity_id
_entity_poly.type
_entity_poly.pdbx_seq_one_letter_code
_entity_poly.pdbx_strand_id
1 'polypeptide(L)'
;FGFDYVGRVFIAQNFVTITKTQPELGWTSIIPELRQFIKSYVEAGGTLFTVDPAAEQKAAQAASAGDPTQQDGFTSQKIIDLLDNYVRPAVEQDGGNITFKSFHDGIVTVNLQGSCSGCPSATVTLKSGIENLLKRMVPEVKEVVAEGILV
;
A
#
# COMPACT_ATOMS: atom_id res chain seq x y z
N PHE A 1 -8.38 8.56 16.05
CA PHE A 1 -9.50 7.64 16.29
C PHE A 1 -9.37 7.12 17.72
N GLY A 2 -10.26 7.49 18.64
CA GLY A 2 -10.09 7.27 20.09
C GLY A 2 -10.69 5.96 20.63
N PHE A 3 -10.78 4.92 19.80
CA PHE A 3 -11.36 3.63 20.18
C PHE A 3 -10.25 2.69 20.63
N ASP A 4 -10.39 2.10 21.82
CA ASP A 4 -9.44 1.15 22.41
C ASP A 4 -9.31 -0.16 21.61
N TYR A 5 -10.38 -0.53 20.90
CA TYR A 5 -10.42 -1.70 20.02
C TYR A 5 -9.89 -1.46 18.60
N VAL A 6 -9.53 -0.22 18.24
CA VAL A 6 -8.97 0.15 16.93
C VAL A 6 -7.47 0.39 17.04
N GLY A 7 -6.68 -0.44 16.36
CA GLY A 7 -5.22 -0.32 16.35
C GLY A 7 -4.70 0.51 15.19
N ARG A 8 -5.27 0.35 13.99
CA ARG A 8 -4.85 1.06 12.77
C ARG A 8 -6.06 1.45 11.94
N VAL A 9 -5.97 2.61 11.31
CA VAL A 9 -6.92 3.07 10.29
C VAL A 9 -6.12 3.48 9.06
N PHE A 10 -6.42 2.87 7.93
CA PHE A 10 -5.89 3.23 6.62
C PHE A 10 -7.05 3.76 5.77
N ILE A 11 -6.89 4.96 5.21
CA ILE A 11 -7.90 5.63 4.40
C ILE A 11 -7.38 5.73 2.97
N ALA A 12 -8.13 5.16 2.03
CA ALA A 12 -7.95 5.32 0.59
C ALA A 12 -9.07 6.19 0.01
N GLN A 13 -9.02 6.48 -1.29
CA GLN A 13 -10.02 7.34 -1.95
C GLN A 13 -11.44 6.79 -1.85
N ASN A 14 -11.61 5.47 -1.86
CA ASN A 14 -12.90 4.78 -1.97
C ASN A 14 -13.17 3.75 -0.86
N PHE A 15 -12.23 3.52 0.05
CA PHE A 15 -12.42 2.59 1.17
C PHE A 15 -11.65 3.03 2.42
N VAL A 16 -12.05 2.46 3.55
CA VAL A 16 -11.36 2.59 4.84
C VAL A 16 -11.09 1.20 5.38
N THR A 17 -9.83 0.92 5.67
CA THR A 17 -9.39 -0.32 6.29
C THR A 17 -9.13 -0.07 7.76
N ILE A 18 -9.71 -0.91 8.63
CA ILE A 18 -9.58 -0.81 10.08
C ILE A 18 -8.99 -2.11 10.59
N THR A 19 -7.93 -2.02 11.38
CA THR A 19 -7.32 -3.17 12.07
C THR A 19 -7.76 -3.15 13.53
N LYS A 20 -8.41 -4.23 13.98
CA LYS A 20 -8.79 -4.41 15.39
C LYS A 20 -7.61 -4.88 16.22
N THR A 21 -7.53 -4.42 17.45
CA THR A 21 -6.64 -4.95 18.49
C THR A 21 -7.27 -6.11 19.25
N GLN A 22 -8.60 -6.13 19.33
CA GLN A 22 -9.41 -7.10 20.08
C GLN A 22 -10.11 -8.07 19.11
N PRO A 23 -9.59 -9.30 18.91
CA PRO A 23 -10.14 -10.27 17.98
C PRO A 23 -11.55 -10.77 18.37
N GLU A 24 -11.88 -10.77 19.66
CA GLU A 24 -13.16 -11.21 20.23
C GLU A 24 -14.34 -10.29 19.91
N LEU A 25 -14.08 -9.01 19.63
CA LEU A 25 -15.14 -8.07 19.26
C LEU A 25 -15.63 -8.32 17.84
N GLY A 26 -16.91 -8.64 17.70
CA GLY A 26 -17.56 -8.87 16.40
C GLY A 26 -17.67 -7.59 15.57
N TRP A 27 -17.38 -7.69 14.27
CA TRP A 27 -17.51 -6.57 13.33
C TRP A 27 -18.92 -5.98 13.28
N THR A 28 -19.95 -6.84 13.39
CA THR A 28 -21.36 -6.44 13.39
C THR A 28 -21.70 -5.46 14.52
N SER A 29 -21.00 -5.53 15.64
CA SER A 29 -21.23 -4.66 16.80
C SER A 29 -20.57 -3.29 16.64
N ILE A 30 -19.38 -3.22 16.04
CA ILE A 30 -18.59 -1.98 15.96
C ILE A 30 -18.77 -1.21 14.65
N ILE A 31 -19.19 -1.87 13.55
CA ILE A 31 -19.40 -1.21 12.25
C ILE A 31 -20.36 -0.01 12.33
N PRO A 32 -21.51 -0.06 13.02
CA PRO A 32 -22.43 1.08 13.09
C PRO A 32 -21.79 2.32 13.72
N GLU A 33 -21.08 2.14 14.83
CA GLU A 33 -20.39 3.22 15.55
C GLU A 33 -19.24 3.79 14.71
N LEU A 34 -18.37 2.94 14.18
CA LEU A 34 -17.24 3.34 13.35
C LEU A 34 -17.70 4.09 12.10
N ARG A 35 -18.76 3.62 11.44
CA ARG A 35 -19.32 4.27 10.24
C ARG A 35 -19.83 5.67 10.58
N GLN A 36 -20.58 5.81 11.67
CA GLN A 36 -21.09 7.11 12.09
C GLN A 36 -19.94 8.07 12.44
N PHE A 37 -18.93 7.59 13.15
CA PHE A 37 -17.74 8.38 13.49
C PHE A 37 -16.98 8.84 12.24
N ILE A 38 -16.64 7.91 11.33
CA ILE A 38 -15.88 8.22 10.11
C ILE A 38 -16.64 9.24 9.27
N LYS A 39 -17.95 9.04 9.10
CA LYS A 39 -18.80 9.99 8.37
C LYS A 39 -18.70 11.39 8.97
N SER A 40 -18.97 11.53 10.27
CA SER A 40 -18.93 12.82 10.96
C SER A 40 -17.54 13.47 10.90
N TYR A 41 -16.47 12.68 11.03
CA TYR A 41 -15.09 13.17 10.99
C TYR A 41 -14.72 13.74 9.62
N VAL A 42 -15.09 13.05 8.54
CA VAL A 42 -14.87 13.50 7.16
C VAL A 42 -15.71 14.75 6.86
N GLU A 43 -16.99 14.76 7.25
CA GLU A 43 -17.89 15.92 7.05
C GLU A 43 -17.43 17.17 7.82
N ALA A 44 -16.80 16.99 8.98
CA ALA A 44 -16.22 18.07 9.77
C ALA A 44 -14.90 18.61 9.19
N GLY A 45 -14.40 18.05 8.08
CA GLY A 45 -13.12 18.44 7.49
C GLY A 45 -11.90 18.00 8.33
N GLY A 46 -12.03 16.92 9.10
CA GLY A 46 -10.92 16.37 9.86
C GLY A 46 -9.75 15.97 8.96
N THR A 47 -8.52 16.05 9.48
CA THR A 47 -7.32 15.65 8.74
C THR A 47 -7.34 14.15 8.47
N LEU A 48 -7.37 13.76 7.20
CA LEU A 48 -7.46 12.36 6.77
C LEU A 48 -6.11 11.71 6.47
N PHE A 49 -5.12 12.52 6.06
CA PHE A 49 -3.81 12.04 5.65
C PHE A 49 -2.72 12.68 6.52
N THR A 50 -1.87 11.84 7.10
CA THR A 50 -0.64 12.25 7.82
C THR A 50 0.50 12.57 6.86
N VAL A 51 0.39 12.14 5.60
CA VAL A 51 1.33 12.41 4.50
C VAL A 51 0.54 13.10 3.39
N ASP A 52 1.07 14.19 2.83
CA ASP A 52 0.45 14.86 1.71
C ASP A 52 0.49 13.94 0.47
N PRO A 53 -0.66 13.53 -0.12
CA PRO A 53 -0.68 12.66 -1.29
C PRO A 53 0.10 13.24 -2.48
N ALA A 54 0.20 14.57 -2.59
CA ALA A 54 1.01 15.22 -3.62
C ALA A 54 2.52 15.06 -3.35
N ALA A 55 2.93 14.95 -2.08
CA ALA A 55 4.32 14.65 -1.71
C ALA A 55 4.67 13.18 -1.99
N GLU A 56 3.72 12.25 -1.82
CA GLU A 56 3.92 10.82 -2.12
C GLU A 56 4.00 10.57 -3.63
N GLN A 57 3.17 11.28 -4.42
CA GLN A 57 3.27 11.29 -5.88
C GLN A 57 4.58 11.93 -6.37
N LYS A 58 5.01 13.05 -5.76
CA LYS A 58 6.31 13.66 -6.06
C LYS A 58 7.48 12.76 -5.66
N ALA A 59 7.38 12.00 -4.57
CA ALA A 59 8.40 11.05 -4.15
C ALA A 59 8.50 9.86 -5.12
N ALA A 60 7.37 9.33 -5.59
CA ALA A 60 7.35 8.30 -6.63
C ALA A 60 7.95 8.81 -7.96
N GLN A 61 7.66 10.06 -8.33
CA GLN A 61 8.21 10.70 -9.53
C GLN A 61 9.70 11.06 -9.36
N ALA A 62 10.12 11.50 -8.18
CA ALA A 62 11.54 11.74 -7.87
C ALA A 62 12.34 10.44 -7.79
N ALA A 63 11.73 9.34 -7.32
CA ALA A 63 12.33 8.01 -7.36
C ALA A 63 12.49 7.48 -8.80
N SER A 64 11.62 7.90 -9.73
CA SER A 64 11.82 7.65 -11.17
C SER A 64 12.85 8.59 -11.83
N ALA A 65 13.23 9.68 -11.17
CA ALA A 65 14.14 10.71 -11.70
C ALA A 65 15.54 10.72 -11.04
N GLY A 66 15.74 9.98 -9.94
CA GLY A 66 17.03 9.80 -9.29
C GLY A 66 17.88 8.75 -10.01
N ASP A 67 18.59 9.20 -11.06
CA ASP A 67 19.43 8.43 -12.00
C ASP A 67 20.12 7.17 -11.45
N PRO A 68 19.78 5.98 -12.03
CA PRO A 68 20.71 4.87 -12.19
C PRO A 68 20.70 4.38 -13.66
N THR A 69 21.32 5.10 -14.59
CA THR A 69 21.32 4.83 -16.05
C THR A 69 19.94 4.96 -16.72
N GLN A 70 19.91 5.41 -17.98
CA GLN A 70 18.67 5.56 -18.76
C GLN A 70 17.84 4.26 -18.86
N GLN A 71 18.51 3.11 -18.69
CA GLN A 71 17.90 1.79 -18.76
C GLN A 71 17.04 1.46 -17.53
N ASP A 72 17.44 1.88 -16.32
CA ASP A 72 16.63 1.66 -15.12
C ASP A 72 15.41 2.57 -15.10
N GLY A 73 15.46 3.76 -15.71
CA GLY A 73 14.31 4.66 -15.83
C GLY A 73 13.16 4.03 -16.64
N PHE A 74 13.47 3.48 -17.82
CA PHE A 74 12.48 2.77 -18.63
C PHE A 74 11.95 1.51 -17.94
N THR A 75 12.84 0.77 -17.28
CA THR A 75 12.48 -0.45 -16.54
C THR A 75 11.59 -0.14 -15.34
N SER A 76 11.89 0.93 -14.61
CA SER A 76 11.08 1.41 -13.47
C SER A 76 9.67 1.79 -13.91
N GLN A 77 9.52 2.51 -15.03
CA GLN A 77 8.18 2.84 -15.54
C GLN A 77 7.38 1.58 -15.91
N LYS A 78 8.03 0.61 -16.57
CA LYS A 78 7.38 -0.67 -16.88
C LYS A 78 6.97 -1.43 -15.62
N ILE A 79 7.77 -1.40 -14.55
CA ILE A 79 7.42 -2.00 -13.26
C ILE A 79 6.22 -1.28 -12.64
N ILE A 80 6.21 0.06 -12.64
CA ILE A 80 5.10 0.88 -12.14
C ILE A 80 3.81 0.50 -12.88
N ASP A 81 3.84 0.44 -14.21
CA ASP A 81 2.67 0.09 -15.01
C ASP A 81 2.17 -1.32 -14.70
N LEU A 82 3.06 -2.29 -14.50
CA LEU A 82 2.68 -3.66 -14.13
C LEU A 82 2.03 -3.72 -12.75
N LEU A 83 2.58 -2.98 -11.78
CA LEU A 83 2.02 -2.89 -10.43
C LEU A 83 0.62 -2.26 -10.48
N ASP A 84 0.46 -1.15 -11.18
CA ASP A 84 -0.79 -0.40 -11.25
C ASP A 84 -1.90 -1.17 -11.96
N ASN A 85 -1.58 -1.88 -13.04
CA ASN A 85 -2.59 -2.56 -13.86
C ASN A 85 -2.95 -3.97 -13.38
N TYR A 86 -2.04 -4.66 -12.68
CA TYR A 86 -2.24 -6.08 -12.33
C TYR A 86 -2.20 -6.39 -10.85
N VAL A 87 -1.45 -5.63 -10.04
CA VAL A 87 -1.24 -5.94 -8.62
C VAL A 87 -2.11 -5.06 -7.74
N ARG A 88 -2.04 -3.74 -7.94
CA ARG A 88 -2.79 -2.74 -7.16
C ARG A 88 -4.29 -3.05 -7.09
N PRO A 89 -5.00 -3.44 -8.17
CA PRO A 89 -6.43 -3.71 -8.10
C PRO A 89 -6.77 -4.87 -7.15
N ALA A 90 -5.97 -5.93 -7.16
CA ALA A 90 -6.15 -7.08 -6.27
C ALA A 90 -5.84 -6.71 -4.81
N VAL A 91 -4.78 -5.92 -4.59
CA VAL A 91 -4.38 -5.44 -3.27
C VAL A 91 -5.43 -4.49 -2.66
N GLU A 92 -6.00 -3.59 -3.46
CA GLU A 92 -7.08 -2.69 -3.03
C GLU A 92 -8.37 -3.44 -2.72
N GLN A 93 -8.68 -4.49 -3.48
CA GLN A 93 -9.82 -5.37 -3.20
C GLN A 93 -9.70 -6.04 -1.81
N ASP A 94 -8.47 -6.34 -1.37
CA ASP A 94 -8.18 -6.88 -0.03
C ASP A 94 -8.04 -5.79 1.05
N GLY A 95 -8.27 -4.51 0.71
CA GLY A 95 -8.17 -3.38 1.63
C GLY A 95 -6.75 -2.93 1.93
N GLY A 96 -5.79 -3.26 1.05
CA GLY A 96 -4.41 -2.77 1.09
C GLY A 96 -4.13 -1.71 0.03
N ASN A 97 -2.88 -1.26 0.01
CA ASN A 97 -2.32 -0.50 -1.11
C ASN A 97 -0.86 -0.92 -1.33
N ILE A 98 -0.36 -0.76 -2.54
CA ILE A 98 1.04 -1.02 -2.92
C ILE A 98 1.59 0.17 -3.69
N THR A 99 2.78 0.66 -3.37
CA THR A 99 3.43 1.70 -4.18
C THR A 99 4.86 1.31 -4.53
N PHE A 100 5.28 1.67 -5.74
CA PHE A 100 6.68 1.53 -6.15
C PHE A 100 7.53 2.51 -5.35
N LYS A 101 8.66 2.03 -4.81
CA LYS A 101 9.63 2.86 -4.09
C LYS A 101 10.90 3.09 -4.90
N SER A 102 11.51 2.03 -5.42
CA SER A 102 12.77 2.12 -6.17
C SER A 102 13.07 0.85 -6.95
N PHE A 103 13.93 0.97 -7.97
CA PHE A 103 14.53 -0.16 -8.68
C PHE A 103 16.03 0.09 -8.85
N HIS A 104 16.86 -0.85 -8.40
CA HIS A 104 18.32 -0.75 -8.52
C HIS A 104 18.95 -2.14 -8.53
N ASP A 105 19.91 -2.39 -9.42
CA ASP A 105 20.67 -3.65 -9.54
C ASP A 105 19.81 -4.93 -9.71
N GLY A 106 18.57 -4.77 -10.21
CA GLY A 106 17.59 -5.84 -10.34
C GLY A 106 16.71 -6.05 -9.10
N ILE A 107 16.83 -5.21 -8.07
CA ILE A 107 16.02 -5.28 -6.85
C ILE A 107 14.92 -4.23 -6.93
N VAL A 108 13.66 -4.67 -6.87
CA VAL A 108 12.48 -3.80 -6.82
C VAL A 108 12.06 -3.62 -5.37
N THR A 109 11.99 -2.39 -4.88
CA THR A 109 11.43 -2.09 -3.57
C THR A 109 10.02 -1.54 -3.71
N VAL A 110 9.08 -2.10 -2.95
CA VAL A 110 7.69 -1.66 -2.88
C VAL A 110 7.28 -1.37 -1.45
N ASN A 111 6.40 -0.41 -1.26
CA ASN A 111 5.75 -0.14 0.01
C ASN A 111 4.37 -0.81 0.03
N LEU A 112 4.08 -1.55 1.10
CA LEU A 112 2.75 -2.11 1.35
C LEU A 112 2.07 -1.32 2.49
N GLN A 113 0.80 -1.02 2.32
CA GLN A 113 -0.06 -0.30 3.26
C GLN A 113 -1.39 -1.04 3.47
N GLY A 114 -2.15 -0.62 4.48
CA GLY A 114 -3.45 -1.22 4.81
C GLY A 114 -3.33 -2.68 5.25
N SER A 115 -4.29 -3.52 4.86
CA SER A 115 -4.36 -4.93 5.24
C SER A 115 -3.07 -5.71 4.91
N CYS A 116 -2.39 -5.36 3.82
CA CYS A 116 -1.22 -6.09 3.30
C CYS A 116 0.07 -5.85 4.09
N SER A 117 0.10 -4.83 4.96
CA SER A 117 1.28 -4.46 5.78
C SER A 117 1.26 -5.08 7.20
N GLY A 118 0.12 -5.64 7.62
CA GLY A 118 -0.13 -6.01 9.02
C GLY A 118 -0.04 -7.50 9.35
N CYS A 119 0.09 -8.38 8.35
CA CYS A 119 0.08 -9.83 8.54
C CYS A 119 1.30 -10.47 7.87
N PRO A 120 2.27 -11.02 8.65
CA PRO A 120 3.50 -11.58 8.10
C PRO A 120 3.28 -12.65 7.01
N SER A 121 2.28 -13.51 7.18
CA SER A 121 1.97 -14.55 6.19
C SER A 121 1.42 -13.96 4.88
N ALA A 122 0.51 -12.98 4.97
CA ALA A 122 -0.04 -12.31 3.80
C ALA A 122 1.03 -11.52 3.04
N THR A 123 1.94 -10.85 3.77
CA THR A 123 3.06 -10.12 3.17
C THR A 123 4.00 -11.05 2.40
N VAL A 124 4.32 -12.25 2.93
CA VAL A 124 5.20 -13.22 2.25
C VAL A 124 4.56 -13.75 0.98
N THR A 125 3.29 -14.16 1.03
CA THR A 125 2.57 -14.69 -0.15
C THR A 125 2.43 -13.62 -1.23
N LEU A 126 2.02 -12.40 -0.85
CA LEU A 126 1.87 -11.29 -1.77
C LEU A 126 3.21 -10.90 -2.42
N LYS A 127 4.28 -10.78 -1.61
CA LYS A 127 5.65 -10.55 -2.11
C LYS A 127 6.02 -11.58 -3.17
N SER A 128 5.79 -12.86 -2.89
CA SER A 128 6.13 -13.95 -3.79
C SER A 128 5.33 -13.88 -5.10
N GLY A 129 4.04 -13.52 -5.03
CA GLY A 129 3.20 -13.30 -6.21
C GLY A 129 3.71 -12.15 -7.08
N ILE A 130 4.05 -11.02 -6.47
CA ILE A 130 4.58 -9.84 -7.16
C ILE A 130 5.93 -10.17 -7.82
N GLU A 131 6.82 -10.82 -7.07
CA GLU A 131 8.15 -11.19 -7.56
C GLU A 131 8.07 -12.11 -8.78
N ASN A 132 7.19 -13.12 -8.75
CA ASN A 132 6.98 -14.02 -9.89
C ASN A 132 6.42 -13.29 -11.12
N LEU A 133 5.48 -12.37 -10.93
CA LEU A 133 4.93 -11.56 -12.02
C LEU A 133 6.03 -10.68 -12.63
N LEU A 134 6.76 -9.94 -11.81
CA LEU A 134 7.77 -9.00 -12.28
C LEU A 134 8.92 -9.73 -12.98
N LYS A 135 9.44 -10.83 -12.42
CA LYS A 135 10.47 -11.67 -13.07
C LYS A 135 10.05 -12.18 -14.44
N ARG A 136 8.77 -12.53 -14.61
CA ARG A 136 8.24 -13.02 -15.89
C ARG A 136 8.11 -11.91 -16.94
N MET A 137 7.74 -10.71 -16.51
CA MET A 137 7.42 -9.59 -17.42
C MET A 137 8.62 -8.65 -17.65
N VAL A 138 9.58 -8.64 -16.73
CA VAL A 138 10.76 -7.77 -16.68
C VAL A 138 11.97 -8.64 -16.28
N PRO A 139 12.67 -9.25 -17.25
CA PRO A 139 13.80 -10.16 -17.01
C PRO A 139 14.95 -9.56 -16.18
N GLU A 140 15.04 -8.23 -16.11
CA GLU A 140 16.01 -7.47 -15.32
C GLU A 140 15.75 -7.59 -13.80
N VAL A 141 14.53 -7.94 -13.40
CA VAL A 141 14.16 -8.10 -11.99
C VAL A 141 14.68 -9.43 -11.44
N LYS A 142 15.46 -9.36 -10.36
CA LYS A 142 16.06 -10.49 -9.63
C LYS A 142 15.38 -10.74 -8.29
N GLU A 143 14.88 -9.70 -7.64
CA GLU A 143 14.26 -9.77 -6.32
C GLU A 143 13.24 -8.64 -6.12
N VAL A 144 12.23 -8.90 -5.30
CA VAL A 144 11.34 -7.88 -4.75
C VAL A 144 11.59 -7.75 -3.25
N VAL A 145 11.64 -6.54 -2.72
CA VAL A 145 11.64 -6.25 -1.28
C VAL A 145 10.37 -5.48 -0.96
N ALA A 146 9.61 -5.98 0.02
CA ALA A 146 8.41 -5.32 0.51
C ALA A 146 8.69 -4.68 1.86
N GLU A 147 8.52 -3.36 1.93
CA GLU A 147 8.56 -2.61 3.18
C GLU A 147 7.11 -2.34 3.64
N GLY A 148 6.79 -2.75 4.87
CA GLY A 148 5.52 -2.36 5.48
C GLY A 148 5.65 -0.96 6.05
N ILE A 149 4.89 0.01 5.52
CA ILE A 149 4.79 1.30 6.18
C ILE A 149 3.78 1.15 7.32
N LEU A 150 4.30 1.11 8.55
CA LEU A 150 3.51 1.20 9.76
C LEU A 150 3.26 2.68 10.05
N VAL A 151 2.22 3.26 9.44
CA VAL A 151 1.68 4.56 9.87
C VAL A 151 0.60 4.33 10.92
#